data_AF-A0A1V4UQA9-F1
#
_entry.id   AF-A0A1V4UQA9-F1
#
_cell.length_a   1.000
_cell.length_b   1.000
_cell.length_c   1.000
_cell.angle_alpha   90.00
_cell.angle_beta   90.00
_cell.angle_gamma   90.00
#
_symmetry.space_group_name_H-M   'P 1'
#
loop_
_entity.id
_entity.type
_entity.pdbx_description
1 polymer ?
#
loop_
_entity_poly.entity_id
_entity_poly.type
_entity_poly.pdbx_seq_one_letter_code
_entity_poly.pdbx_strand_id
1 'polypeptide(L)'
;MNEVYTETDRTKSRWVAKVYNDFVNELGRSRTTQGALFCYALKRNASDYPICGGFVGEIRITRQYHECDGEKLPKWIRKAKELGFIPMDAILDEIPGEIIFSPQKLKRGQDSVEVWLNKSSFNPLLHPVCETHGVTLVSVSGRASDEAIKALYQRCSSRTIILCLTDLSPSGAFFDADLYTNIGRSKPPGSNVEILVKRIGLKPEQVLELKIPMVAGRAESKEDRDRFKRYLKPYGLDPSKIAELDALEVYYRGGIAAFLDEILSTNVKSY
;
A
#
# COMPACT_ATOMS: atom_id res chain seq x y z
N MET A 1 -1.64 -16.23 -30.63
CA MET A 1 -2.88 -17.01 -30.37
C MET A 1 -3.79 -16.12 -29.55
N ASN A 2 -4.99 -15.79 -30.04
CA ASN A 2 -5.95 -15.00 -29.27
C ASN A 2 -6.48 -15.88 -28.12
N GLU A 3 -6.33 -15.44 -26.88
CA GLU A 3 -6.89 -16.14 -25.71
C GLU A 3 -8.42 -16.18 -25.85
N VAL A 4 -9.01 -17.38 -25.82
CA VAL A 4 -10.47 -17.54 -25.87
C VAL A 4 -11.02 -17.38 -24.46
N TYR A 5 -11.69 -16.26 -24.18
CA TYR A 5 -12.33 -16.01 -22.88
C TYR A 5 -13.58 -16.88 -22.69
N THR A 6 -13.64 -17.57 -21.55
CA THR A 6 -14.80 -18.37 -21.13
C THR A 6 -15.92 -17.49 -20.58
N GLU A 7 -17.14 -18.01 -20.48
CA GLU A 7 -18.24 -17.24 -19.88
C GLU A 7 -18.02 -16.99 -18.38
N THR A 8 -17.33 -17.89 -17.69
CA THR A 8 -16.84 -17.65 -16.31
C THR A 8 -15.93 -16.43 -16.26
N ASP A 9 -15.00 -16.30 -17.21
CA ASP A 9 -14.09 -15.16 -17.28
C ASP A 9 -14.88 -13.86 -17.46
N ARG A 10 -15.84 -13.83 -18.39
CA ARG A 10 -16.71 -12.65 -18.61
C ARG A 10 -17.52 -12.30 -17.37
N THR A 11 -18.14 -13.29 -16.74
CA THR A 11 -18.99 -13.11 -15.55
C THR A 11 -18.20 -12.54 -14.37
N LYS A 12 -17.04 -13.14 -14.06
CA LYS A 12 -16.17 -12.66 -12.98
C LYS A 12 -15.59 -11.27 -13.27
N SER A 13 -15.21 -11.03 -14.52
CA SER A 13 -14.68 -9.73 -14.95
C SER A 13 -15.73 -8.62 -14.90
N ARG A 14 -17.00 -8.92 -15.26
CA ARG A 14 -18.13 -7.99 -15.08
C ARG A 14 -18.37 -7.68 -13.61
N TRP A 15 -18.26 -8.66 -12.72
CA TRP A 15 -18.34 -8.40 -11.28
C TRP A 15 -17.23 -7.47 -10.80
N VAL A 16 -15.98 -7.67 -11.24
CA VAL A 16 -14.87 -6.75 -10.93
C VAL A 16 -15.17 -5.34 -11.43
N ALA A 17 -15.67 -5.21 -12.66
CA ALA A 17 -16.03 -3.91 -13.22
C ALA A 17 -17.15 -3.22 -12.42
N LYS A 18 -18.15 -3.99 -11.96
CA LYS A 18 -19.18 -3.47 -11.05
C LYS A 18 -18.57 -2.96 -9.75
N VAL A 19 -17.71 -3.75 -9.09
CA VAL A 19 -17.04 -3.35 -7.84
C VAL A 19 -16.21 -2.08 -8.04
N TYR A 20 -15.47 -2.01 -9.15
CA TYR A 20 -14.69 -0.82 -9.51
C TYR A 20 -15.58 0.40 -9.75
N ASN A 21 -16.66 0.26 -10.52
CA ASN A 21 -17.57 1.38 -10.77
C ASN A 21 -18.23 1.86 -9.47
N ASP A 22 -18.64 0.95 -8.58
CA ASP A 22 -19.14 1.29 -7.25
C ASP A 22 -18.07 2.06 -6.45
N PHE A 23 -16.81 1.60 -6.46
CA PHE A 23 -15.67 2.30 -5.83
C PHE A 23 -15.50 3.72 -6.38
N VAL A 24 -15.51 3.89 -7.71
CA VAL A 24 -15.34 5.20 -8.37
C VAL A 24 -16.49 6.13 -8.00
N ASN A 25 -17.73 5.63 -8.04
CA ASN A 25 -18.92 6.42 -7.77
C ASN A 25 -19.01 6.85 -6.29
N GLU A 26 -18.68 5.96 -5.36
CA GLU A 26 -18.78 6.24 -3.93
C GLU A 26 -17.58 7.03 -3.39
N LEU A 27 -16.37 6.74 -3.87
CA LEU A 27 -15.13 7.30 -3.33
C LEU A 27 -14.51 8.39 -4.21
N GLY A 28 -15.03 8.59 -5.43
CA GLY A 28 -14.64 9.67 -6.34
C GLY A 28 -13.25 9.51 -6.97
N ARG A 29 -12.63 8.33 -6.85
CA ARG A 29 -11.27 8.05 -7.36
C ARG A 29 -11.33 7.07 -8.53
N SER A 30 -10.81 7.49 -9.69
CA SER A 30 -10.76 6.66 -10.90
C SER A 30 -9.57 5.68 -10.95
N ARG A 31 -8.59 5.85 -10.07
CA ARG A 31 -7.38 5.01 -10.01
C ARG A 31 -7.16 4.55 -8.58
N THR A 32 -6.82 3.28 -8.40
CA THR A 32 -6.55 2.69 -7.08
C THR A 32 -5.69 1.43 -7.22
N THR A 33 -5.38 0.73 -6.14
CA THR A 33 -4.59 -0.50 -6.15
C THR A 33 -5.50 -1.74 -6.15
N GLN A 34 -4.92 -2.90 -6.47
CA GLN A 34 -5.63 -4.17 -6.33
C GLN A 34 -6.08 -4.42 -4.88
N GLY A 35 -5.21 -4.14 -3.90
CA GLY A 35 -5.54 -4.31 -2.49
C GLY A 35 -6.68 -3.40 -2.06
N ALA A 36 -6.75 -2.18 -2.59
CA ALA A 36 -7.82 -1.25 -2.26
C ALA A 36 -9.17 -1.76 -2.80
N LEU A 37 -9.18 -2.28 -4.02
CA LEU A 37 -10.36 -2.91 -4.60
C LEU A 37 -10.78 -4.16 -3.81
N PHE A 38 -9.82 -4.93 -3.31
CA PHE A 38 -10.08 -6.05 -2.39
C PHE A 38 -10.71 -5.59 -1.07
N CYS A 39 -10.14 -4.59 -0.40
CA CYS A 39 -10.69 -4.01 0.83
C CYS A 39 -12.10 -3.45 0.60
N TYR A 40 -12.31 -2.77 -0.53
CA TYR A 40 -13.63 -2.26 -0.91
C TYR A 40 -14.63 -3.39 -1.15
N ALA A 41 -14.23 -4.44 -1.88
CA ALA A 41 -15.07 -5.61 -2.10
C ALA A 41 -15.48 -6.32 -0.79
N LEU A 42 -14.58 -6.41 0.18
CA LEU A 42 -14.88 -6.96 1.52
C LEU A 42 -15.81 -6.08 2.34
N LYS A 43 -15.69 -4.75 2.20
CA LYS A 43 -16.58 -3.78 2.86
C LYS A 43 -18.01 -3.84 2.31
N ARG A 44 -18.19 -4.26 1.05
CA ARG A 44 -19.52 -4.37 0.42
C ARG A 44 -20.32 -5.47 1.11
N ASN A 45 -21.50 -5.10 1.63
CA ASN A 45 -22.48 -6.06 2.16
C ASN A 45 -23.33 -6.73 1.04
N ALA A 46 -22.98 -6.53 -0.22
CA ALA A 46 -23.73 -7.03 -1.37
C ALA A 46 -23.49 -8.54 -1.58
N SER A 47 -24.58 -9.32 -1.66
CA SER A 47 -24.54 -10.75 -1.99
C SER A 47 -24.50 -10.99 -3.50
N ASP A 48 -23.56 -10.33 -4.19
CA ASP A 48 -23.48 -10.30 -5.66
C ASP A 48 -22.24 -10.97 -6.25
N TYR A 49 -21.34 -11.50 -5.41
CA TYR A 49 -20.16 -12.21 -5.89
C TYR A 49 -20.57 -13.57 -6.48
N PRO A 50 -20.36 -13.81 -7.79
CA PRO A 50 -20.90 -14.98 -8.46
C PRO A 50 -20.03 -16.21 -8.20
N ILE A 51 -20.61 -17.35 -7.88
CA ILE A 51 -19.94 -18.64 -7.82
C ILE A 51 -20.33 -19.45 -9.05
N CYS A 52 -19.38 -19.64 -9.97
CA CYS A 52 -19.63 -20.28 -11.25
C CYS A 52 -19.42 -21.79 -11.18
N GLY A 53 -20.27 -22.54 -11.90
CA GLY A 53 -20.22 -23.98 -12.06
C GLY A 53 -19.53 -24.46 -13.34
N GLY A 54 -19.14 -25.75 -13.37
CA GLY A 54 -18.47 -26.36 -14.51
C GLY A 54 -19.28 -26.36 -15.83
N PHE A 55 -18.52 -26.26 -16.92
CA PHE A 55 -18.84 -26.32 -18.36
C PHE A 55 -19.39 -25.09 -19.11
N VAL A 56 -20.13 -24.15 -18.49
CA VAL A 56 -20.68 -23.00 -19.26
C VAL A 56 -20.64 -21.65 -18.53
N GLY A 57 -19.95 -21.55 -17.39
CA GLY A 57 -19.89 -20.30 -16.63
C GLY A 57 -21.21 -19.89 -15.96
N GLU A 58 -22.17 -20.81 -15.89
CA GLU A 58 -23.43 -20.64 -15.17
C GLU A 58 -23.16 -20.23 -13.71
N ILE A 59 -23.83 -19.17 -13.27
CA ILE A 59 -23.81 -18.72 -11.88
C ILE A 59 -24.66 -19.71 -11.07
N ARG A 60 -24.00 -20.52 -10.24
CA ARG A 60 -24.69 -21.47 -9.35
C ARG A 60 -25.33 -20.78 -8.15
N ILE A 61 -24.64 -19.79 -7.61
CA ILE A 61 -25.09 -19.00 -6.45
C ILE A 61 -24.36 -17.66 -6.46
N THR A 62 -25.00 -16.62 -5.92
CA THR A 62 -24.30 -15.40 -5.52
C THR A 62 -24.19 -15.34 -4.00
N ARG A 63 -23.06 -14.87 -3.50
CA ARG A 63 -22.84 -14.67 -2.07
C ARG A 63 -22.10 -13.36 -1.82
N GLN A 64 -21.95 -12.99 -0.56
CA GLN A 64 -21.05 -11.91 -0.18
C GLN A 64 -19.61 -12.30 -0.53
N TYR A 65 -18.81 -11.29 -0.88
CA TYR A 65 -17.39 -11.46 -1.13
C TYR A 65 -16.69 -11.85 0.18
N HIS A 66 -15.77 -12.81 0.10
CA HIS A 66 -15.06 -13.32 1.28
C HIS A 66 -13.55 -13.13 1.10
N GLU A 67 -12.82 -13.05 2.22
CA GLU A 67 -11.38 -12.83 2.22
C GLU A 67 -10.62 -13.84 1.33
N CYS A 68 -10.99 -15.12 1.41
CA CYS A 68 -10.41 -16.20 0.60
C CYS A 68 -10.63 -16.05 -0.92
N ASP A 69 -11.55 -15.19 -1.37
CA ASP A 69 -11.72 -14.90 -2.80
C ASP A 69 -10.60 -13.99 -3.34
N GLY A 70 -9.89 -13.28 -2.45
CA GLY A 70 -8.80 -12.37 -2.78
C GLY A 70 -7.69 -13.00 -3.61
N GLU A 71 -7.40 -14.28 -3.40
CA GLU A 71 -6.37 -15.01 -4.17
C GLU A 71 -6.64 -15.04 -5.68
N LYS A 72 -7.92 -15.03 -6.07
CA LYS A 72 -8.34 -15.08 -7.48
C LYS A 72 -8.60 -13.70 -8.07
N LEU A 73 -8.70 -12.66 -7.24
CA LEU A 73 -8.96 -11.29 -7.68
C LEU A 73 -7.97 -10.78 -8.74
N PRO A 74 -6.63 -10.99 -8.62
CA PRO A 74 -5.68 -10.54 -9.65
C PRO A 74 -6.02 -11.06 -11.05
N LYS A 75 -6.40 -12.34 -11.14
CA LYS A 75 -6.80 -12.98 -12.40
C LYS A 75 -7.99 -12.24 -13.03
N TRP A 76 -9.01 -11.93 -12.22
CA TRP A 76 -10.24 -11.31 -12.70
C TRP A 76 -10.07 -9.83 -13.04
N ILE A 77 -9.22 -9.10 -12.30
CA ILE A 77 -8.83 -7.73 -12.66
C ILE A 77 -8.13 -7.71 -14.02
N ARG A 78 -7.15 -8.59 -14.22
CA ARG A 78 -6.43 -8.68 -15.49
C ARG A 78 -7.40 -8.92 -16.65
N LYS A 79 -8.30 -9.88 -16.52
CA LYS A 79 -9.30 -10.17 -17.55
C LYS A 79 -10.32 -9.04 -17.75
N ALA A 80 -10.71 -8.32 -16.69
CA ALA A 80 -11.58 -7.15 -16.81
C ALA A 80 -10.92 -6.01 -17.60
N LYS A 81 -9.61 -5.79 -17.41
CA LYS A 81 -8.81 -4.86 -18.22
C LYS A 81 -8.75 -5.31 -19.69
N GLU A 82 -8.36 -6.55 -19.95
CA GLU A 82 -8.21 -7.10 -21.31
C GLU A 82 -9.53 -7.13 -22.11
N LEU A 83 -10.66 -7.40 -21.43
CA LEU A 83 -12.00 -7.38 -22.02
C LEU A 83 -12.58 -5.96 -22.16
N GLY A 84 -11.87 -4.93 -21.69
CA GLY A 84 -12.31 -3.52 -21.77
C GLY A 84 -13.47 -3.17 -20.83
N PHE A 85 -13.71 -3.95 -19.77
CA PHE A 85 -14.75 -3.62 -18.79
C PHE A 85 -14.31 -2.56 -17.78
N ILE A 86 -12.99 -2.39 -17.59
CA ILE A 86 -12.40 -1.29 -16.82
C ILE A 86 -11.19 -0.72 -17.59
N PRO A 87 -10.80 0.56 -17.36
CA PRO A 87 -9.61 1.13 -17.97
C PRO A 87 -8.33 0.36 -17.63
N MET A 88 -7.37 0.32 -18.56
CA MET A 88 -6.09 -0.39 -18.36
C MET A 88 -5.27 0.16 -17.19
N ASP A 89 -5.38 1.46 -16.93
CA ASP A 89 -4.66 2.23 -15.90
C ASP A 89 -5.47 2.44 -14.61
N ALA A 90 -6.66 1.84 -14.52
CA ALA A 90 -7.56 1.96 -13.37
C ALA A 90 -7.00 1.30 -12.09
N ILE A 91 -6.36 0.14 -12.25
CA ILE A 91 -5.74 -0.60 -11.14
C ILE A 91 -4.22 -0.53 -11.28
N LEU A 92 -3.56 0.06 -10.29
CA LEU A 92 -2.12 0.29 -10.28
C LEU A 92 -1.38 -0.98 -9.87
N ASP A 93 -0.39 -1.34 -10.67
CA ASP A 93 0.40 -2.55 -10.51
C ASP A 93 1.70 -2.27 -9.73
N GLU A 94 2.22 -3.30 -9.05
CA GLU A 94 3.55 -3.24 -8.44
C GLU A 94 4.64 -3.26 -9.51
N ILE A 95 5.62 -2.37 -9.36
CA ILE A 95 6.84 -2.33 -10.15
C ILE A 95 7.98 -2.86 -9.27
N PRO A 96 8.63 -3.97 -9.65
CA PRO A 96 9.71 -4.54 -8.85
C PRO A 96 10.94 -3.62 -8.81
N GLY A 97 11.69 -3.71 -7.73
CA GLY A 97 12.94 -2.98 -7.54
C GLY A 97 12.78 -1.73 -6.67
N GLU A 98 13.68 -0.79 -6.89
CA GLU A 98 13.78 0.47 -6.15
C GLU A 98 13.44 1.62 -7.08
N ILE A 99 12.56 2.51 -6.62
CA ILE A 99 12.09 3.64 -7.41
C ILE A 99 12.18 4.89 -6.55
N ILE A 100 12.88 5.89 -7.08
CA ILE A 100 13.10 7.16 -6.39
C ILE A 100 12.53 8.27 -7.27
N PHE A 101 11.64 9.07 -6.72
CA PHE A 101 11.17 10.30 -7.32
C PHE A 101 11.68 11.47 -6.50
N SER A 102 12.64 12.21 -7.05
CA SER A 102 13.13 13.45 -6.47
C SER A 102 12.23 14.61 -6.89
N PRO A 103 11.88 15.52 -5.96
CA PRO A 103 11.02 16.65 -6.27
C PRO A 103 11.72 17.63 -7.21
N GLN A 104 11.00 18.21 -8.17
CA GLN A 104 11.57 19.24 -9.05
C GLN A 104 11.79 20.56 -8.30
N LYS A 105 10.97 20.83 -7.27
CA LYS A 105 11.04 22.05 -6.46
C LYS A 105 11.51 21.71 -5.04
N LEU A 106 12.79 21.98 -4.76
CA LEU A 106 13.32 21.90 -3.41
C LEU A 106 12.94 23.14 -2.59
N LYS A 107 12.39 22.95 -1.40
CA LYS A 107 12.23 24.03 -0.41
C LYS A 107 13.60 24.33 0.21
N ARG A 108 14.23 25.43 -0.21
CA ARG A 108 15.54 25.84 0.31
C ARG A 108 15.45 26.20 1.80
N GLY A 109 16.45 25.79 2.57
CA GLY A 109 16.62 26.19 3.98
C GLY A 109 15.76 25.44 5.00
N GLN A 110 15.15 24.31 4.61
CA GLN A 110 14.43 23.40 5.52
C GLN A 110 15.10 22.02 5.59
N ASP A 111 14.73 21.25 6.61
CA ASP A 111 15.07 19.83 6.71
C ASP A 111 14.61 19.11 5.42
N SER A 112 15.45 18.22 4.89
CA SER A 112 15.06 17.35 3.78
C SER A 112 14.04 16.34 4.29
N VAL A 113 13.01 16.05 3.52
CA VAL A 113 12.01 15.04 3.88
C VAL A 113 11.95 14.01 2.76
N GLU A 114 12.00 12.74 3.15
CA GLU A 114 11.75 11.61 2.25
C GLU A 114 10.60 10.75 2.78
N VAL A 115 9.75 10.25 1.90
CA VAL A 115 8.69 9.27 2.21
C VAL A 115 9.13 7.92 1.68
N TRP A 116 9.27 6.94 2.56
CA TRP A 116 9.73 5.60 2.23
C TRP A 116 8.59 4.59 2.38
N LEU A 117 8.37 3.76 1.37
CA LEU A 117 7.34 2.73 1.38
C LEU A 117 7.81 1.42 0.74
N ASN A 118 7.13 0.33 1.09
CA ASN A 118 7.43 -1.01 0.61
C ASN A 118 6.47 -1.51 -0.49
N LYS A 119 5.70 -0.60 -1.09
CA LYS A 119 4.59 -0.91 -2.01
C LYS A 119 4.52 0.11 -3.15
N SER A 120 5.14 -0.21 -4.28
CA SER A 120 5.35 0.71 -5.40
C SER A 120 4.07 1.04 -6.18
N SER A 121 3.01 0.25 -6.06
CA SER A 121 1.71 0.53 -6.69
C SER A 121 1.10 1.85 -6.23
N PHE A 122 1.50 2.39 -5.07
CA PHE A 122 1.08 3.71 -4.60
C PHE A 122 1.84 4.87 -5.24
N ASN A 123 2.93 4.64 -5.97
CA ASN A 123 3.76 5.71 -6.53
C ASN A 123 2.94 6.71 -7.36
N PRO A 124 2.04 6.28 -8.28
CA PRO A 124 1.24 7.22 -9.06
C PRO A 124 0.26 8.06 -8.23
N LEU A 125 -0.11 7.60 -7.02
CA LEU A 125 -1.01 8.33 -6.11
C LEU A 125 -0.25 9.27 -5.17
N LEU A 126 0.93 8.87 -4.70
CA LEU A 126 1.72 9.61 -3.72
C LEU A 126 2.68 10.61 -4.36
N HIS A 127 3.21 10.31 -5.55
CA HIS A 127 4.18 11.18 -6.22
C HIS A 127 3.68 12.63 -6.40
N PRO A 128 2.43 12.88 -6.85
CA PRO A 128 1.91 14.24 -6.97
C PRO A 128 1.86 15.01 -5.63
N VAL A 129 1.56 14.30 -4.53
CA VAL A 129 1.55 14.88 -3.17
C VAL A 129 2.97 15.22 -2.75
N CYS A 130 3.91 14.28 -2.92
CA CYS A 130 5.32 14.49 -2.62
C CYS A 130 5.91 15.67 -3.42
N GLU A 131 5.61 15.77 -4.72
CA GLU A 131 6.05 16.87 -5.58
C GLU A 131 5.51 18.22 -5.08
N THR A 132 4.23 18.27 -4.70
CA THR A 132 3.59 19.48 -4.14
C THR A 132 4.29 19.96 -2.87
N HIS A 133 4.74 19.03 -2.03
CA HIS A 133 5.41 19.34 -0.77
C HIS A 133 6.93 19.53 -0.89
N GLY A 134 7.53 19.19 -2.03
CA GLY A 134 8.98 19.20 -2.23
C GLY A 134 9.69 18.06 -1.50
N VAL A 135 9.06 16.87 -1.46
CA VAL A 135 9.48 15.68 -0.72
C VAL A 135 9.93 14.58 -1.69
N THR A 136 10.98 13.85 -1.35
CA THR A 136 11.42 12.69 -2.14
C THR A 136 10.54 11.48 -1.83
N LEU A 137 10.03 10.78 -2.85
CA LEU A 137 9.34 9.50 -2.68
C LEU A 137 10.29 8.35 -3.00
N VAL A 138 10.42 7.39 -2.09
CA VAL A 138 11.31 6.22 -2.23
C VAL A 138 10.52 4.94 -1.99
N SER A 139 10.45 4.09 -3.01
CA SER A 139 9.75 2.81 -2.92
C SER A 139 10.76 1.68 -3.05
N VAL A 140 10.73 0.75 -2.10
CA VAL A 140 11.62 -0.41 -2.05
C VAL A 140 10.80 -1.70 -2.05
N SER A 141 11.40 -2.79 -2.56
CA SER A 141 10.75 -4.10 -2.53
C SER A 141 11.05 -4.81 -1.21
N GLY A 142 10.16 -4.67 -0.23
CA GLY A 142 10.30 -5.30 1.08
C GLY A 142 11.19 -4.49 2.03
N ARG A 143 12.51 -4.73 2.00
CA ARG A 143 13.50 -4.02 2.84
C ARG A 143 14.39 -3.13 1.96
N ALA A 144 14.90 -2.04 2.53
CA ALA A 144 15.88 -1.20 1.86
C ALA A 144 17.20 -1.96 1.64
N SER A 145 17.73 -1.91 0.41
CA SER A 145 19.06 -2.43 0.10
C SER A 145 20.18 -1.51 0.58
N ASP A 146 21.42 -2.00 0.55
CA ASP A 146 22.60 -1.18 0.81
C ASP A 146 22.76 -0.10 -0.27
N GLU A 147 22.36 -0.38 -1.52
CA GLU A 147 22.34 0.57 -2.62
C GLU A 147 21.36 1.72 -2.36
N ALA A 148 20.15 1.44 -1.86
CA ALA A 148 19.17 2.46 -1.49
C ALA A 148 19.70 3.38 -0.38
N ILE A 149 20.38 2.80 0.63
CA ILE A 149 20.96 3.56 1.74
C ILE A 149 22.16 4.38 1.26
N LYS A 150 22.99 3.85 0.36
CA LYS A 150 24.06 4.61 -0.27
C LYS A 150 23.51 5.79 -1.07
N ALA A 151 22.44 5.57 -1.84
CA ALA A 151 21.76 6.60 -2.59
C ALA A 151 21.15 7.67 -1.67
N LEU A 152 20.60 7.28 -0.51
CA LEU A 152 20.15 8.22 0.54
C LEU A 152 21.29 9.15 0.96
N TYR A 153 22.46 8.61 1.33
CA TYR A 153 23.60 9.44 1.73
C TYR A 153 24.12 10.36 0.62
N GLN A 154 23.94 10.01 -0.64
CA GLN A 154 24.28 10.89 -1.77
C GLN A 154 23.32 12.07 -1.91
N ARG A 155 22.06 11.92 -1.49
CA ARG A 155 21.04 12.98 -1.53
C ARG A 155 21.00 13.83 -0.26
N CYS A 156 21.42 13.27 0.87
CA CYS A 156 21.38 13.95 2.16
C CYS A 156 22.43 15.07 2.28
N SER A 157 22.05 16.31 1.94
CA SER A 157 22.88 17.51 2.12
C SER A 157 22.60 18.29 3.42
N SER A 158 21.54 17.95 4.13
CA SER A 158 21.09 18.57 5.38
C SER A 158 20.44 17.53 6.29
N ARG A 159 20.00 17.94 7.47
CA ARG A 159 19.15 17.12 8.34
C ARG A 159 17.99 16.54 7.53
N THR A 160 17.82 15.22 7.57
CA THR A 160 16.86 14.49 6.75
C THR A 160 15.88 13.73 7.64
N ILE A 161 14.58 13.90 7.39
CA ILE A 161 13.50 13.19 8.07
C ILE A 161 12.88 12.19 7.09
N ILE A 162 12.97 10.91 7.43
CA ILE A 162 12.38 9.81 6.68
C ILE A 162 11.04 9.43 7.33
N LEU A 163 9.97 9.53 6.54
CA LEU A 163 8.62 9.12 6.92
C LEU A 163 8.31 7.77 6.29
N CYS A 164 8.25 6.71 7.10
CA CYS A 164 7.97 5.35 6.67
C CYS A 164 6.46 5.08 6.62
N LEU A 165 5.99 4.66 5.45
CA LEU A 165 4.61 4.27 5.18
C LEU A 165 4.59 2.78 4.79
N THR A 166 4.22 1.91 5.74
CA THR A 166 4.24 0.45 5.57
C THR A 166 3.01 -0.23 6.15
N ASP A 167 2.71 -1.43 5.67
CA ASP A 167 1.63 -2.27 6.23
C ASP A 167 1.85 -2.56 7.73
N LEU A 168 0.77 -2.79 8.48
CA LEU A 168 0.84 -3.38 9.81
C LEU A 168 0.90 -4.90 9.67
N SER A 169 2.08 -5.40 9.34
CA SER A 169 2.40 -6.83 9.19
C SER A 169 3.68 -7.18 9.97
N PRO A 170 4.01 -8.47 10.18
CA PRO A 170 5.24 -8.82 10.87
C PRO A 170 6.50 -8.24 10.18
N SER A 171 6.54 -8.22 8.84
CA SER A 171 7.62 -7.60 8.06
C SER A 171 7.56 -6.07 7.94
N GLY A 172 6.36 -5.47 7.98
CA GLY A 172 6.17 -4.03 7.79
C GLY A 172 6.21 -3.20 9.07
N ALA A 173 5.84 -3.80 10.21
CA ALA A 173 5.62 -3.08 11.46
C ALA A 173 6.89 -2.49 12.09
N PHE A 174 8.05 -2.98 11.67
CA PHE A 174 9.36 -2.59 12.18
C PHE A 174 10.28 -2.01 11.10
N PHE A 175 9.72 -1.74 9.91
CA PHE A 175 10.50 -1.24 8.77
C PHE A 175 11.31 0.02 9.11
N ASP A 176 10.75 0.94 9.89
CA ASP A 176 11.42 2.16 10.36
C ASP A 176 12.59 1.88 11.30
N ALA A 177 12.41 0.99 12.28
CA ALA A 177 13.46 0.61 13.22
C ALA A 177 14.61 -0.15 12.53
N ASP A 178 14.24 -1.04 11.61
CA ASP A 178 15.20 -1.83 10.82
C ASP A 178 15.95 -0.91 9.84
N LEU A 179 15.26 0.02 9.18
CA LEU A 179 15.86 1.04 8.31
C LEU A 179 16.82 1.95 9.09
N TYR A 180 16.42 2.45 10.26
CA TYR A 180 17.29 3.26 11.12
C TYR A 180 18.58 2.52 11.49
N THR A 181 18.46 1.23 11.84
CA THR A 181 19.61 0.38 12.16
C THR A 181 20.54 0.24 10.96
N ASN A 182 19.99 0.00 9.77
CA ASN A 182 20.78 -0.19 8.55
C ASN A 182 21.46 1.12 8.11
N ILE A 183 20.77 2.26 8.22
CA ILE A 183 21.36 3.60 7.98
C ILE A 183 22.56 3.82 8.89
N GLY A 184 22.42 3.54 10.20
CA GLY A 184 23.51 3.69 11.16
C GLY A 184 24.73 2.81 10.85
N ARG A 185 24.50 1.56 10.42
CA ARG A 185 25.57 0.62 10.03
C ARG A 185 26.29 1.04 8.76
N SER A 186 25.56 1.57 7.79
CA SER A 186 26.09 1.94 6.47
C SER A 186 26.52 3.41 6.39
N LYS A 187 26.63 4.10 7.53
CA LYS A 187 27.02 5.50 7.61
C LYS A 187 28.45 5.71 7.09
N PRO A 188 28.66 6.55 6.06
CA PRO A 188 30.00 6.81 5.53
C PRO A 188 30.91 7.46 6.59
N PRO A 189 32.21 7.10 6.63
CA PRO A 189 33.19 7.77 7.49
C PRO A 189 33.20 9.29 7.25
N GLY A 190 33.17 10.07 8.34
CA GLY A 190 33.16 11.54 8.26
C GLY A 190 31.81 12.18 7.96
N SER A 191 30.75 11.40 7.74
CA SER A 191 29.40 11.96 7.59
C SER A 191 28.86 12.47 8.93
N ASN A 192 28.47 13.73 8.97
CA ASN A 192 27.79 14.35 10.13
C ASN A 192 26.29 14.58 9.89
N VAL A 193 25.74 13.97 8.83
CA VAL A 193 24.33 14.15 8.51
C VAL A 193 23.46 13.48 9.58
N GLU A 194 22.51 14.25 10.10
CA GLU A 194 21.46 13.75 10.98
C GLU A 194 20.31 13.21 10.13
N ILE A 195 19.99 11.92 10.32
CA ILE A 195 18.86 11.26 9.65
C ILE A 195 17.93 10.73 10.73
N LEU A 196 16.70 11.21 10.72
CA LEU A 196 15.63 10.74 11.59
C LEU A 196 14.70 9.84 10.80
N VAL A 197 14.25 8.74 11.40
CA VAL A 197 13.32 7.80 10.75
C VAL A 197 12.09 7.67 11.62
N LYS A 198 10.91 7.79 11.01
CA LYS A 198 9.64 7.83 11.71
C LYS A 198 8.59 7.06 10.95
N ARG A 199 7.89 6.16 11.63
CA ARG A 199 6.70 5.52 11.08
C ARG A 199 5.49 6.47 11.09
N ILE A 200 4.83 6.60 9.95
CA ILE A 200 3.63 7.42 9.80
C ILE A 200 2.37 6.61 9.49
N GLY A 201 2.50 5.41 8.91
CA GLY A 201 1.38 4.47 8.76
C GLY A 201 1.85 3.01 8.63
N LEU A 202 1.00 2.00 8.78
CA LEU A 202 -0.22 1.90 9.58
C LEU A 202 0.12 1.47 11.02
N LYS A 203 -0.02 2.36 12.00
CA LYS A 203 0.19 2.04 13.42
C LYS A 203 -1.03 1.31 14.01
N PRO A 204 -0.87 0.51 15.07
CA PRO A 204 -2.00 -0.15 15.75
C PRO A 204 -3.14 0.81 16.13
N GLU A 205 -2.82 2.00 16.62
CA GLU A 205 -3.81 3.02 16.99
C GLU A 205 -4.62 3.49 15.79
N GLN A 206 -3.97 3.70 14.64
CA GLN A 206 -4.63 4.11 13.40
C GLN A 206 -5.57 3.01 12.88
N VAL A 207 -5.18 1.74 13.03
CA VAL A 207 -6.04 0.59 12.66
C VAL A 207 -7.31 0.58 13.52
N LEU A 208 -7.18 0.82 14.83
CA LEU A 208 -8.32 0.88 15.75
C LEU A 208 -9.23 2.09 15.48
N GLU A 209 -8.64 3.27 15.32
CA GLU A 209 -9.36 4.53 15.10
C GLU A 209 -10.14 4.53 13.79
N LEU A 210 -9.48 4.13 12.69
CA LEU A 210 -10.08 4.05 11.36
C LEU A 210 -10.95 2.80 11.16
N LYS A 211 -10.96 1.89 12.15
CA LYS A 211 -11.65 0.59 12.08
C LYS A 211 -11.27 -0.20 10.82
N ILE A 212 -9.97 -0.19 10.50
CA ILE A 212 -9.45 -0.90 9.34
C ILE A 212 -9.58 -2.41 9.58
N PRO A 213 -10.19 -3.17 8.66
CA PRO A 213 -10.29 -4.61 8.79
C PRO A 213 -8.89 -5.23 8.71
N MET A 214 -8.61 -6.16 9.61
CA MET A 214 -7.42 -6.98 9.53
C MET A 214 -7.74 -8.31 8.82
N VAL A 215 -6.87 -8.71 7.90
CA VAL A 215 -6.99 -9.91 7.06
C VAL A 215 -5.86 -10.89 7.37
N ALA A 216 -6.00 -12.15 6.98
CA ALA A 216 -4.97 -13.16 7.15
C ALA A 216 -3.66 -12.70 6.49
N GLY A 217 -2.59 -12.74 7.29
CA GLY A 217 -1.24 -12.45 6.81
C GLY A 217 -0.65 -13.61 6.02
N ARG A 218 0.41 -13.31 5.25
CA ARG A 218 1.24 -14.36 4.64
C ARG A 218 2.10 -15.07 5.69
N ALA A 219 2.59 -16.25 5.34
CA ALA A 219 3.54 -16.97 6.18
C ALA A 219 4.84 -16.16 6.33
N GLU A 220 5.25 -15.93 7.57
CA GLU A 220 6.48 -15.23 7.93
C GLU A 220 7.29 -16.05 8.95
N SER A 221 8.53 -15.62 9.21
CA SER A 221 9.42 -16.31 10.15
C SER A 221 8.79 -16.40 11.54
N LYS A 222 9.18 -17.42 12.32
CA LYS A 222 8.70 -17.54 13.71
C LYS A 222 9.10 -16.32 14.54
N GLU A 223 10.32 -15.81 14.33
CA GLU A 223 10.85 -14.66 15.07
C GLU A 223 10.05 -13.39 14.79
N ASP A 224 9.76 -13.09 13.52
CA ASP A 224 8.97 -11.90 13.14
C ASP A 224 7.55 -11.99 13.70
N ARG A 225 6.93 -13.18 13.66
CA ARG A 225 5.61 -13.42 14.27
C ARG A 225 5.62 -13.21 15.78
N ASP A 226 6.63 -13.70 16.48
CA ASP A 226 6.74 -13.55 17.95
C ASP A 226 7.02 -12.09 18.35
N ARG A 227 7.81 -11.35 17.56
CA ARG A 227 8.04 -9.91 17.72
C ARG A 227 6.75 -9.12 17.48
N PHE A 228 6.04 -9.42 16.39
CA PHE A 228 4.78 -8.77 16.03
C PHE A 228 3.67 -9.04 17.05
N LYS A 229 3.55 -10.27 17.55
CA LYS A 229 2.62 -10.63 18.63
C LYS A 229 2.84 -9.80 19.89
N ARG A 230 4.08 -9.59 20.30
CA ARG A 230 4.41 -8.74 21.46
C ARG A 230 4.04 -7.28 21.19
N TYR A 231 4.28 -6.80 19.97
CA TYR A 231 3.96 -5.43 19.57
C TYR A 231 2.45 -5.14 19.56
N LEU A 232 1.62 -6.08 19.13
CA LEU A 232 0.16 -5.91 19.06
C LEU A 232 -0.56 -6.12 20.39
N LYS A 233 0.05 -6.87 21.33
CA LYS A 233 -0.58 -7.23 22.61
C LYS A 233 -1.19 -6.05 23.38
N PRO A 234 -0.53 -4.88 23.53
CA PRO A 234 -1.11 -3.73 24.24
C PRO A 234 -2.37 -3.15 23.59
N TYR A 235 -2.56 -3.40 22.29
CA TYR A 235 -3.66 -2.85 21.48
C TYR A 235 -4.84 -3.82 21.34
N GLY A 236 -4.70 -5.06 21.84
CA GLY A 236 -5.73 -6.09 21.71
C GLY A 236 -6.00 -6.55 20.27
N LEU A 237 -5.08 -6.30 19.34
CA LEU A 237 -5.19 -6.71 17.94
C LEU A 237 -4.77 -8.18 17.75
N ASP A 238 -5.42 -8.86 16.79
CA ASP A 238 -5.14 -10.26 16.47
C ASP A 238 -3.78 -10.40 15.76
N PRO A 239 -2.79 -11.06 16.38
CA PRO A 239 -1.44 -11.19 15.81
C PRO A 239 -1.35 -12.18 14.65
N SER A 240 -2.41 -12.92 14.33
CA SER A 240 -2.48 -13.77 13.14
C SER A 240 -2.91 -13.01 11.88
N LYS A 241 -3.31 -11.74 12.04
CA LYS A 241 -3.83 -10.90 10.97
C LYS A 241 -2.94 -9.68 10.75
N ILE A 242 -3.12 -9.03 9.59
CA ILE A 242 -2.40 -7.84 9.16
C ILE A 242 -3.38 -6.76 8.72
N ALA A 243 -2.97 -5.50 8.78
CA ALA A 243 -3.68 -4.40 8.11
C ALA A 243 -2.82 -3.85 6.98
N GLU A 244 -3.39 -3.75 5.79
CA GLU A 244 -2.70 -3.27 4.59
C GLU A 244 -2.95 -1.77 4.37
N LEU A 245 -1.93 -1.05 3.91
CA LEU A 245 -2.02 0.37 3.54
C LEU A 245 -3.13 0.64 2.53
N ASP A 246 -3.43 -0.34 1.68
CA ASP A 246 -4.52 -0.30 0.72
C ASP A 246 -5.88 0.00 1.36
N ALA A 247 -6.06 -0.35 2.64
CA ALA A 247 -7.28 -0.01 3.36
C ALA A 247 -7.45 1.51 3.50
N LEU A 248 -6.37 2.31 3.49
CA LEU A 248 -6.49 3.77 3.54
C LEU A 248 -7.25 4.32 2.32
N GLU A 249 -7.17 3.66 1.16
CA GLU A 249 -7.96 4.01 -0.03
C GLU A 249 -9.46 3.76 0.14
N VAL A 250 -9.92 3.15 1.24
CA VAL A 250 -11.33 2.84 1.48
C VAL A 250 -11.84 3.43 2.79
N TYR A 251 -10.97 3.47 3.80
CA TYR A 251 -11.31 3.84 5.18
C TYR A 251 -10.85 5.24 5.56
N TYR A 252 -9.90 5.83 4.82
CA TYR A 252 -9.48 7.20 5.05
C TYR A 252 -10.12 8.15 4.01
N ARG A 253 -10.65 9.28 4.49
CA ARG A 253 -11.29 10.27 3.62
C ARG A 253 -10.24 10.87 2.68
N GLY A 254 -10.48 10.80 1.37
CA GLY A 254 -9.50 11.24 0.38
C GLY A 254 -8.37 10.23 0.09
N GLY A 255 -8.33 9.09 0.80
CA GLY A 255 -7.45 7.97 0.47
C GLY A 255 -6.02 8.15 1.00
N ILE A 256 -5.11 7.31 0.55
CA ILE A 256 -3.71 7.34 0.99
C ILE A 256 -3.00 8.65 0.62
N ALA A 257 -3.39 9.26 -0.51
CA ALA A 257 -2.86 10.55 -0.94
C ALA A 257 -3.23 11.67 0.04
N ALA A 258 -4.50 11.77 0.44
CA ALA A 258 -4.95 12.76 1.42
C ALA A 258 -4.34 12.50 2.81
N PHE A 259 -4.18 11.22 3.18
CA PHE A 259 -3.51 10.84 4.42
C PHE A 259 -2.07 11.38 4.47
N LEU A 260 -1.31 11.20 3.38
CA LEU A 260 0.04 11.72 3.31
C LEU A 260 0.06 13.26 3.27
N ASP A 261 -0.86 13.87 2.52
CA ASP A 261 -0.98 15.33 2.42
C ASP A 261 -1.22 16.00 3.78
N GLU A 262 -2.10 15.43 4.60
CA GLU A 262 -2.38 15.94 5.96
C GLU A 262 -1.13 15.87 6.85
N ILE A 263 -0.38 14.76 6.78
CA ILE A 263 0.85 14.56 7.55
C ILE A 263 1.95 15.54 7.12
N LEU A 264 2.12 15.75 5.82
CA LEU A 264 3.12 16.69 5.29
C LEU A 264 2.75 18.16 5.53
N SER A 265 1.45 18.46 5.55
CA SER A 265 0.93 19.80 5.84
C SER A 265 1.06 20.17 7.32
N THR A 266 0.97 19.17 8.22
CA THR A 266 1.18 19.37 9.65
C THR A 266 2.68 19.44 9.92
N ASN A 267 3.21 20.67 10.07
CA ASN A 267 4.64 21.00 10.23
C ASN A 267 5.53 19.80 10.61
N VAL A 268 6.23 19.23 9.61
CA VAL A 268 7.13 18.09 9.81
C VAL A 268 8.22 18.38 10.87
N LYS A 269 8.46 19.66 11.18
CA LYS A 269 9.37 20.16 12.23
C LYS A 269 9.00 19.76 13.66
N SER A 270 7.74 19.41 13.96
CA SER A 270 7.34 18.96 15.30
C SER A 270 7.65 17.49 15.57
N TYR A 271 8.22 16.79 14.58
CA TYR A 271 8.59 15.40 14.68
C TYR A 271 10.08 15.28 15.05
#